data_AF-X0ZI52-F1
#
_entry.id   AF-X0ZI52-F1
#
_cell.length_a   1.000
_cell.length_b   1.000
_cell.length_c   1.000
_cell.angle_alpha   90.00
_cell.angle_beta   90.00
_cell.angle_gamma   90.00
#
_symmetry.space_group_name_H-M   'P 1'
#
loop_
_entity.id
_entity.type
_entity.pdbx_description
1 polymer ?
#
loop_
_entity_poly.entity_id
_entity_poly.type
_entity_poly.pdbx_seq_one_letter_code
_entity_poly.pdbx_strand_id
1 'polypeptide(L)'
;MTNNLLEDQFRQGNRYLEAILASDNLRKLIVARPGTGKTYTFGKIFEKLGDSNNLALTFIRKLVIDMETELGDVADVKTFHAYCEMLLHRDFGGFILSPFLTQVVGEDSESLGRGLPQFDLAFQTLDEEAEDIRFYLSRGDYYDAVSFNDSVYRVLNVTRQQPDFVPTYDQIVIDEFQDFNPLEVAFIDELQKRSPTLIVGDDDQAVY
;
A
#
# COMPACT_ATOMS: atom_id res chain seq x y z
N MET A 1 24.13 -26.47 -24.08
CA MET A 1 24.20 -25.00 -23.87
C MET A 1 23.07 -24.48 -23.00
N THR A 2 21.85 -25.04 -23.06
CA THR A 2 20.69 -24.62 -22.24
C THR A 2 20.84 -24.87 -20.74
N ASN A 3 21.58 -25.92 -20.32
CA ASN A 3 21.78 -26.24 -18.90
C ASN A 3 22.62 -25.18 -18.14
N ASN A 4 23.65 -24.60 -18.79
CA ASN A 4 24.48 -23.57 -18.17
C ASN A 4 23.72 -22.27 -17.95
N LEU A 5 22.84 -21.88 -18.88
CA LEU A 5 22.09 -20.63 -18.77
C LEU A 5 21.11 -20.63 -17.59
N LEU A 6 20.42 -21.76 -17.38
CA LEU A 6 19.52 -21.94 -16.23
C LEU A 6 20.31 -21.96 -14.92
N GLU A 7 21.42 -22.70 -14.86
CA GLU A 7 22.29 -22.73 -13.68
C GLU A 7 22.86 -21.34 -13.34
N ASP A 8 23.24 -20.56 -14.35
CA ASP A 8 23.74 -19.19 -14.18
C ASP A 8 22.64 -18.25 -13.67
N GLN A 9 21.41 -18.37 -14.18
CA GLN A 9 20.25 -17.61 -13.69
C GLN A 9 19.92 -17.95 -12.22
N PHE A 10 19.90 -19.23 -11.85
CA PHE A 10 19.69 -19.65 -10.46
C PHE A 10 20.79 -19.15 -9.53
N ARG A 11 22.05 -19.25 -9.94
CA ARG A 11 23.19 -18.71 -9.16
C ARG A 11 23.08 -17.21 -8.97
N GLN A 12 22.67 -16.48 -10.02
CA GLN A 12 22.53 -15.04 -9.95
C GLN A 12 21.35 -14.62 -9.05
N GLY A 13 20.21 -15.32 -9.13
CA GLY A 13 19.07 -15.11 -8.24
C GLY A 13 19.43 -15.33 -6.76
N ASN A 14 20.10 -16.45 -6.45
CA ASN A 14 20.57 -16.72 -5.10
C ASN A 14 21.55 -15.66 -4.59
N ARG A 15 22.45 -15.15 -5.45
CA ARG A 15 23.36 -14.08 -5.06
C ARG A 15 22.63 -12.80 -4.65
N TYR A 16 21.57 -12.43 -5.37
CA TYR A 16 20.75 -11.27 -5.00
C TYR A 16 19.97 -11.50 -3.72
N LEU A 17 19.36 -12.68 -3.56
CA LEU A 17 18.67 -13.07 -2.33
C LEU A 17 19.60 -12.96 -1.12
N GLU A 18 20.80 -13.55 -1.18
CA GLU A 18 21.79 -13.47 -0.11
C GLU A 18 22.19 -12.02 0.20
N ALA A 19 22.35 -11.18 -0.82
CA ALA A 19 22.66 -9.76 -0.62
C ALA A 19 21.51 -9.01 0.07
N ILE A 20 20.25 -9.33 -0.27
CA ILE A 20 19.06 -8.75 0.38
C ILE A 20 18.99 -9.20 1.84
N LEU A 21 19.16 -10.50 2.10
CA LEU A 21 19.13 -11.08 3.44
C LEU A 21 20.27 -10.55 4.32
N ALA A 22 21.46 -10.34 3.77
CA ALA A 22 22.63 -9.85 4.51
C ALA A 22 22.62 -8.33 4.77
N SER A 23 21.69 -7.59 4.16
CA SER A 23 21.63 -6.13 4.28
C SER A 23 20.86 -5.69 5.52
N ASP A 24 21.51 -4.89 6.38
CA ASP A 24 20.91 -4.28 7.57
C ASP A 24 20.19 -2.95 7.28
N ASN A 25 20.08 -2.56 5.99
CA ASN A 25 19.36 -1.35 5.62
C ASN A 25 17.86 -1.49 5.91
N LEU A 26 17.29 -0.51 6.61
CA LEU A 26 15.86 -0.48 6.96
C LEU A 26 14.96 -0.21 5.75
N ARG A 27 15.49 0.38 4.68
CA ARG A 27 14.75 0.68 3.46
C ARG A 27 15.45 0.02 2.28
N LYS A 28 14.72 -0.82 1.57
CA LYS A 28 15.23 -1.61 0.44
C LYS A 28 14.30 -1.45 -0.76
N LEU A 29 14.89 -1.44 -1.94
CA LEU A 29 14.17 -1.45 -3.22
C LEU A 29 14.66 -2.66 -4.02
N ILE A 30 13.73 -3.45 -4.54
CA ILE A 30 13.99 -4.49 -5.53
C ILE A 30 13.27 -4.09 -6.82
N VAL A 31 14.04 -4.01 -7.90
CA VAL A 31 13.49 -3.86 -9.25
C VAL A 31 13.39 -5.24 -9.87
N ALA A 32 12.17 -5.74 -10.07
CA ALA A 32 11.96 -7.14 -10.44
C ALA A 32 10.73 -7.33 -11.34
N ARG A 33 10.97 -7.92 -12.52
CA ARG A 33 9.93 -8.32 -13.47
C ARG A 33 9.04 -9.45 -12.94
N PRO A 34 7.84 -9.69 -13.51
CA PRO A 34 7.03 -10.86 -13.20
C PRO A 34 7.78 -12.17 -13.41
N GLY A 35 7.46 -13.17 -12.59
CA GLY A 35 8.07 -14.50 -12.69
C GLY A 35 9.52 -14.58 -12.20
N THR A 36 10.05 -13.54 -11.55
CA THR A 36 11.43 -13.52 -10.99
C THR A 36 11.52 -14.10 -9.57
N GLY A 37 10.43 -14.62 -9.02
CA GLY A 37 10.42 -15.22 -7.67
C GLY A 37 10.37 -14.20 -6.53
N LYS A 38 9.67 -13.06 -6.74
CA LYS A 38 9.46 -12.01 -5.74
C LYS A 38 8.90 -12.58 -4.42
N THR A 39 7.80 -13.33 -4.50
CA THR A 39 7.14 -13.92 -3.33
C THR A 39 8.03 -14.90 -2.56
N TYR A 40 8.81 -15.72 -3.26
CA TYR A 40 9.81 -16.59 -2.64
C TYR A 40 10.86 -15.78 -1.86
N THR A 41 11.28 -14.63 -2.38
CA THR A 41 12.19 -13.71 -1.68
C THR A 41 11.55 -13.14 -0.43
N PHE A 42 10.27 -12.77 -0.46
CA PHE A 42 9.52 -12.29 0.71
C PHE A 42 9.47 -13.35 1.81
N GLY A 43 9.11 -14.59 1.46
CA GLY A 43 9.09 -15.71 2.39
C GLY A 43 10.44 -15.91 3.08
N LYS A 44 11.54 -15.89 2.33
CA LYS A 44 12.90 -16.03 2.91
C LYS A 44 13.28 -14.89 3.84
N ILE A 45 12.81 -13.66 3.57
CA ILE A 45 13.03 -12.51 4.46
C ILE A 45 12.25 -12.69 5.75
N PHE A 46 10.97 -13.05 5.68
CA PHE A 46 10.13 -13.25 6.87
C PHE A 46 10.58 -14.46 7.69
N GLU A 47 10.91 -15.59 7.06
CA GLU A 47 11.47 -16.79 7.72
C GLU A 47 12.75 -16.47 8.50
N LYS A 48 13.61 -15.59 7.99
CA LYS A 48 14.84 -15.16 8.68
C LYS A 48 14.53 -14.42 9.99
N LEU A 49 13.39 -13.74 10.05
CA LEU A 49 12.94 -12.98 11.22
C LEU A 49 12.18 -13.87 12.24
N GLY A 50 11.66 -15.03 11.82
CA GLY A 50 11.00 -16.00 12.70
C GLY A 50 9.53 -15.66 12.99
N ASP A 51 9.07 -15.91 14.23
CA ASP A 51 7.72 -15.55 14.72
C ASP A 51 7.59 -14.03 14.95
N SER A 52 7.88 -13.23 13.92
CA SER A 52 7.91 -11.78 13.95
C SER A 52 6.62 -11.17 13.41
N ASN A 53 6.31 -9.95 13.81
CA ASN A 53 5.14 -9.23 13.33
C ASN A 53 5.43 -8.60 11.96
N ASN A 54 5.19 -9.36 10.89
CA ASN A 54 5.44 -8.94 9.51
C ASN A 54 4.15 -8.56 8.78
N LEU A 55 4.28 -7.67 7.80
CA LEU A 55 3.17 -7.21 6.96
C LEU A 55 3.56 -7.30 5.47
N ALA A 56 2.67 -7.84 4.65
CA ALA A 56 2.80 -7.83 3.20
C ALA A 56 1.61 -7.09 2.57
N LEU A 57 1.92 -6.05 1.80
CA LEU A 57 0.94 -5.21 1.12
C LEU A 57 1.08 -5.35 -0.40
N THR A 58 -0.06 -5.41 -1.08
CA THR A 58 -0.14 -5.42 -2.55
C THR A 58 -1.28 -4.51 -3.01
N PHE A 59 -1.27 -4.13 -4.29
CA PHE A 59 -2.32 -3.30 -4.88
C PHE A 59 -3.60 -4.11 -5.15
N ILE A 60 -3.49 -5.34 -5.68
CA ILE A 60 -4.63 -6.09 -6.24
C ILE A 60 -5.09 -7.23 -5.33
N ARG A 61 -6.40 -7.33 -5.08
CA ARG A 61 -7.02 -8.40 -4.27
C ARG A 61 -6.69 -9.82 -4.73
N LYS A 62 -6.55 -10.03 -6.04
CA LYS A 62 -6.18 -11.33 -6.62
C LYS A 62 -4.82 -11.81 -6.11
N LEU A 63 -3.86 -10.89 -5.99
CA LEU A 63 -2.49 -11.20 -5.52
C LEU A 63 -2.48 -11.55 -4.03
N VAL A 64 -3.42 -11.02 -3.24
CA VAL A 64 -3.54 -11.36 -1.81
C VAL A 64 -3.77 -12.86 -1.61
N ILE A 65 -4.63 -13.50 -2.41
CA ILE A 65 -4.93 -14.93 -2.25
C ILE A 65 -3.67 -15.78 -2.48
N ASP A 66 -2.92 -15.44 -3.53
CA ASP A 66 -1.69 -16.14 -3.90
C ASP A 66 -0.60 -15.91 -2.83
N MET A 67 -0.41 -14.66 -2.40
CA MET A 67 0.54 -14.30 -1.35
C MET A 67 0.18 -14.90 0.02
N GLU A 68 -1.09 -14.92 0.41
CA GLU A 68 -1.55 -15.52 1.68
C GLU A 68 -1.25 -17.02 1.71
N THR A 69 -1.41 -17.71 0.57
CA THR A 69 -1.07 -19.14 0.46
C THR A 69 0.42 -19.39 0.70
N GLU A 70 1.29 -18.46 0.30
CA GLU A 70 2.74 -18.60 0.42
C GLU A 70 3.31 -18.01 1.74
N LEU A 71 2.66 -16.99 2.30
CA LEU A 71 3.23 -16.13 3.35
C LEU A 71 2.36 -16.02 4.61
N GLY A 72 1.11 -16.51 4.61
CA GLY A 72 0.15 -16.28 5.70
C GLY A 72 0.58 -16.83 7.07
N ASP A 73 1.49 -17.81 7.11
CA ASP A 73 2.07 -18.33 8.35
C ASP A 73 3.11 -17.38 8.97
N VAL A 74 3.69 -16.49 8.17
CA VAL A 74 4.84 -15.65 8.56
C VAL A 74 4.59 -14.15 8.41
N ALA A 75 3.48 -13.73 7.81
CA ALA A 75 3.11 -12.33 7.63
C ALA A 75 1.59 -12.16 7.49
N ASP A 76 1.08 -11.00 7.93
CA ASP A 76 -0.28 -10.58 7.60
C ASP A 76 -0.30 -10.04 6.16
N VAL A 77 -1.11 -10.63 5.26
CA VAL A 77 -1.20 -10.20 3.86
C VAL A 77 -2.51 -9.47 3.61
N LYS A 78 -2.41 -8.25 3.08
CA LYS A 78 -3.59 -7.43 2.73
C LYS A 78 -3.37 -6.67 1.43
N THR A 79 -4.47 -6.21 0.83
CA THR A 79 -4.32 -5.07 -0.08
C THR A 79 -4.01 -3.81 0.72
N PHE A 80 -3.34 -2.85 0.11
CA PHE A 80 -3.04 -1.56 0.72
C PHE A 80 -4.28 -0.84 1.25
N HIS A 81 -5.35 -0.81 0.44
CA HIS A 81 -6.63 -0.20 0.83
C HIS A 81 -7.29 -0.95 2.00
N ALA A 82 -7.31 -2.28 1.99
CA ALA A 82 -7.87 -3.05 3.09
C ALA A 82 -7.11 -2.83 4.41
N TYR A 83 -5.79 -2.61 4.33
CA TYR A 83 -4.99 -2.23 5.48
C TYR A 83 -5.38 -0.83 6.01
N CYS A 84 -5.55 0.17 5.13
CA CYS A 84 -6.00 1.51 5.51
C CYS A 84 -7.40 1.48 6.15
N GLU A 85 -8.34 0.77 5.54
CA GLU A 85 -9.70 0.57 6.06
C GLU A 85 -9.68 -0.07 7.45
N MET A 86 -8.87 -1.12 7.64
CA MET A 86 -8.70 -1.78 8.93
C MET A 86 -8.19 -0.81 10.01
N LEU A 87 -7.18 0.02 9.70
CA LEU A 87 -6.64 1.00 10.65
C LEU A 87 -7.70 2.02 11.06
N LEU A 88 -8.48 2.55 10.12
CA LEU A 88 -9.56 3.49 10.45
C LEU A 88 -10.65 2.85 11.28
N HIS A 89 -11.10 1.66 10.90
CA HIS A 89 -12.16 0.95 11.63
C HIS A 89 -11.76 0.62 13.06
N ARG A 90 -10.49 0.33 13.32
CA ARG A 90 -9.96 0.00 14.65
C ARG A 90 -10.20 1.13 15.66
N ASP A 91 -9.96 2.39 15.26
CA ASP A 91 -9.92 3.52 16.20
C ASP A 91 -11.07 4.53 16.01
N PHE A 92 -11.62 4.62 14.80
CA PHE A 92 -12.62 5.63 14.41
C PHE A 92 -13.90 5.03 13.85
N GLY A 93 -14.14 3.72 14.02
CA GLY A 93 -15.31 3.02 13.46
C GLY A 93 -16.66 3.71 13.75
N GLY A 94 -17.70 3.28 13.05
CA GLY A 94 -19.02 3.94 13.10
C GLY A 94 -19.38 4.73 11.84
N PHE A 95 -18.50 4.72 10.83
CA PHE A 95 -18.79 5.18 9.48
C PHE A 95 -19.13 4.02 8.53
N ILE A 96 -19.77 4.37 7.41
CA ILE A 96 -20.10 3.45 6.32
C ILE A 96 -19.02 3.55 5.24
N LEU A 97 -18.41 2.43 4.87
CA LEU A 97 -17.62 2.34 3.64
C LEU A 97 -18.56 2.29 2.43
N SER A 98 -18.52 3.33 1.60
CA SER A 98 -19.40 3.49 0.45
C SER A 98 -18.60 3.73 -0.83
N PRO A 99 -18.65 2.79 -1.81
CA PRO A 99 -18.02 3.00 -3.11
C PRO A 99 -18.73 4.09 -3.95
N PHE A 100 -19.93 4.52 -3.54
CA PHE A 100 -20.73 5.53 -4.24
C PHE A 100 -20.60 6.92 -3.63
N LEU A 101 -19.81 7.10 -2.56
CA LEU A 101 -19.71 8.39 -1.88
C LEU A 101 -19.21 9.48 -2.82
N THR A 102 -18.23 9.20 -3.69
CA THR A 102 -17.73 10.18 -4.66
C THR A 102 -18.83 10.67 -5.60
N GLN A 103 -19.74 9.79 -6.03
CA GLN A 103 -20.88 10.18 -6.85
C GLN A 103 -21.84 11.10 -6.07
N VAL A 104 -22.19 10.73 -4.83
CA VAL A 104 -23.09 11.52 -3.98
C VAL A 104 -22.51 12.91 -3.71
N VAL A 105 -21.21 12.99 -3.38
CA VAL A 105 -20.51 14.26 -3.17
C VAL A 105 -20.44 15.08 -4.47
N GLY A 106 -20.30 14.44 -5.62
CA GLY A 106 -20.42 15.08 -6.94
C GLY A 106 -21.78 15.72 -7.16
N GLU A 107 -22.86 15.00 -6.89
CA GLU A 107 -24.23 15.53 -7.00
C GLU A 107 -24.47 16.70 -6.03
N ASP A 108 -23.92 16.64 -4.82
CA ASP A 108 -23.96 17.75 -3.86
C ASP A 108 -23.21 18.99 -4.36
N SER A 109 -22.01 18.80 -4.93
CA SER A 109 -21.17 19.87 -5.47
C SER A 109 -21.90 20.65 -6.57
N GLU A 110 -22.56 19.94 -7.48
CA GLU A 110 -23.38 20.54 -8.55
C GLU A 110 -24.62 21.27 -7.97
N SER A 111 -25.34 20.61 -7.07
CA SER A 111 -26.56 21.14 -6.46
C SER A 111 -26.31 22.41 -5.64
N LEU A 112 -25.13 22.53 -5.03
CA LEU A 112 -24.70 23.68 -4.26
C LEU A 112 -24.03 24.77 -5.11
N GLY A 113 -23.97 24.59 -6.45
CA GLY A 113 -23.38 25.55 -7.38
C GLY A 113 -21.87 25.70 -7.23
N ARG A 114 -21.18 24.68 -6.68
CA ARG A 114 -19.73 24.67 -6.53
C ARG A 114 -19.04 24.21 -7.81
N GLY A 115 -19.58 23.20 -8.49
CA GLY A 115 -19.04 22.67 -9.74
C GLY A 115 -17.61 22.14 -9.60
N LEU A 116 -17.28 21.55 -8.45
CA LEU A 116 -15.97 20.93 -8.19
C LEU A 116 -15.84 19.67 -9.06
N PRO A 117 -14.85 19.60 -9.96
CA PRO A 117 -14.93 18.66 -11.06
C PRO A 117 -14.20 17.33 -10.81
N GLN A 118 -13.29 17.21 -9.83
CA GLN A 118 -12.29 16.12 -9.83
C GLN A 118 -11.80 15.69 -8.44
N PHE A 119 -12.70 15.14 -7.62
CA PHE A 119 -12.33 14.63 -6.29
C PHE A 119 -11.29 13.52 -6.31
N ASP A 120 -11.46 12.50 -7.15
CA ASP A 120 -10.53 11.36 -7.19
C ASP A 120 -9.13 11.80 -7.62
N LEU A 121 -9.02 12.67 -8.63
CA LEU A 121 -7.74 13.21 -9.04
C LEU A 121 -7.10 14.00 -7.89
N ALA A 122 -7.86 14.89 -7.25
CA ALA A 122 -7.35 15.70 -6.14
C ALA A 122 -6.79 14.83 -5.01
N PHE A 123 -7.48 13.75 -4.64
CA PHE A 123 -6.95 12.77 -3.67
C PHE A 123 -5.73 12.04 -4.20
N GLN A 124 -5.79 11.43 -5.39
CA GLN A 124 -4.71 10.62 -5.94
C GLN A 124 -3.41 11.42 -6.09
N THR A 125 -3.49 12.69 -6.51
CA THR A 125 -2.34 13.59 -6.63
C THR A 125 -1.93 14.25 -5.33
N LEU A 126 -2.66 13.99 -4.23
CA LEU A 126 -2.48 14.62 -2.92
C LEU A 126 -2.48 16.15 -3.00
N ASP A 127 -3.45 16.74 -3.70
CA ASP A 127 -3.60 18.19 -3.81
C ASP A 127 -4.34 18.75 -2.59
N GLU A 128 -3.64 18.85 -1.45
CA GLU A 128 -4.22 19.29 -0.17
C GLU A 128 -4.74 20.75 -0.17
N GLU A 129 -4.30 21.54 -1.16
CA GLU A 129 -4.76 22.92 -1.35
C GLU A 129 -6.07 23.01 -2.14
N ALA A 130 -6.44 21.95 -2.88
CA ALA A 130 -7.68 21.89 -3.64
C ALA A 130 -8.92 22.04 -2.73
N GLU A 131 -9.90 22.82 -3.19
CA GLU A 131 -11.21 22.89 -2.53
C GLU A 131 -11.93 21.54 -2.56
N ASP A 132 -11.69 20.74 -3.58
CA ASP A 132 -12.21 19.39 -3.78
C ASP A 132 -12.03 18.51 -2.54
N ILE A 133 -10.81 18.40 -1.99
CA ILE A 133 -10.56 17.56 -0.79
C ILE A 133 -11.34 18.09 0.41
N ARG A 134 -11.27 19.39 0.69
CA ARG A 134 -11.94 19.99 1.85
C ARG A 134 -13.45 19.83 1.77
N PHE A 135 -14.02 20.09 0.60
CA PHE A 135 -15.44 19.91 0.36
C PHE A 135 -15.83 18.44 0.53
N TYR A 136 -15.08 17.52 -0.09
CA TYR A 136 -15.35 16.09 -0.02
C TYR A 136 -15.37 15.58 1.41
N LEU A 137 -14.32 15.87 2.18
CA LEU A 137 -14.23 15.44 3.59
C LEU A 137 -15.39 15.98 4.41
N SER A 138 -15.79 17.24 4.20
CA SER A 138 -16.94 17.82 4.89
C SER A 138 -18.26 17.10 4.60
N ARG A 139 -18.44 16.61 3.36
CA ARG A 139 -19.62 15.81 2.98
C ARG A 139 -19.53 14.39 3.50
N GLY A 140 -18.35 13.76 3.44
CA GLY A 140 -18.11 12.43 4.02
C GLY A 140 -18.41 12.41 5.53
N ASP A 141 -17.93 13.42 6.26
CA ASP A 141 -18.21 13.58 7.69
C ASP A 141 -19.70 13.82 7.96
N TYR A 142 -20.40 14.59 7.11
CA TYR A 142 -21.85 14.81 7.23
C TYR A 142 -22.67 13.52 7.03
N TYR A 143 -22.21 12.63 6.16
CA TYR A 143 -22.88 11.36 5.87
C TYR A 143 -22.45 10.20 6.76
N ASP A 144 -21.49 10.42 7.67
CA ASP A 144 -20.77 9.36 8.38
C ASP A 144 -20.30 8.27 7.40
N ALA A 145 -19.71 8.69 6.27
CA ALA A 145 -19.33 7.80 5.19
C ALA A 145 -17.92 8.08 4.66
N VAL A 146 -17.25 7.02 4.22
CA VAL A 146 -15.88 7.02 3.71
C VAL A 146 -15.83 6.17 2.43
N SER A 147 -15.08 6.62 1.44
CA SER A 147 -14.74 5.94 0.18
C SER A 147 -13.30 5.43 0.19
N PHE A 148 -12.84 4.86 -0.94
CA PHE A 148 -11.48 4.34 -1.05
C PHE A 148 -10.41 5.44 -0.91
N ASN A 149 -10.50 6.52 -1.69
CA ASN A 149 -9.48 7.56 -1.73
C ASN A 149 -9.40 8.35 -0.41
N ASP A 150 -10.55 8.77 0.15
CA ASP A 150 -10.54 9.51 1.40
C ASP A 150 -10.21 8.62 2.60
N SER A 151 -10.41 7.30 2.55
CA SER A 151 -9.91 6.39 3.59
C SER A 151 -8.38 6.48 3.72
N VAL A 152 -7.65 6.41 2.60
CA VAL A 152 -6.19 6.51 2.60
C VAL A 152 -5.76 7.90 3.07
N TYR A 153 -6.43 8.96 2.61
CA TYR A 153 -6.15 10.33 3.04
C TYR A 153 -6.35 10.52 4.55
N ARG A 154 -7.45 10.01 5.12
CA ARG A 154 -7.73 10.06 6.56
C ARG A 154 -6.65 9.31 7.36
N VAL A 155 -6.25 8.12 6.90
CA VAL A 155 -5.15 7.35 7.53
C VAL A 155 -3.85 8.13 7.51
N LEU A 156 -3.48 8.69 6.35
CA LEU A 156 -2.28 9.51 6.20
C LEU A 156 -2.28 10.67 7.20
N ASN A 157 -3.39 11.41 7.28
CA ASN A 157 -3.51 12.56 8.16
C ASN A 157 -3.44 12.21 9.64
N VAL A 158 -4.12 11.15 10.07
CA VAL A 158 -4.02 10.70 11.47
C VAL A 158 -2.59 10.23 11.75
N THR A 159 -1.95 9.48 10.85
CA THR A 159 -0.57 9.01 11.02
C THR A 159 0.42 10.16 11.14
N ARG A 160 0.30 11.21 10.32
CA ARG A 160 1.14 12.41 10.38
C ARG A 160 1.03 13.14 11.73
N GLN A 161 -0.15 13.14 12.34
CA GLN A 161 -0.40 13.79 13.64
C GLN A 161 -0.06 12.89 14.83
N GLN A 162 -0.27 11.58 14.67
CA GLN A 162 -0.13 10.56 15.70
C GLN A 162 0.62 9.37 15.08
N PRO A 163 1.97 9.40 15.06
CA PRO A 163 2.76 8.33 14.43
C PRO A 163 2.44 6.95 14.99
N ASP A 164 2.11 6.85 16.28
CA ASP A 164 1.75 5.62 16.99
C ASP A 164 0.38 5.03 16.59
N PHE A 165 -0.41 5.74 15.77
CA PHE A 165 -1.64 5.21 15.18
C PHE A 165 -1.36 3.94 14.35
N VAL A 166 -0.26 3.90 13.62
CA VAL A 166 0.11 2.70 12.85
C VAL A 166 0.81 1.69 13.78
N PRO A 167 0.57 0.37 13.68
CA PRO A 167 1.39 -0.61 14.40
C PRO A 167 2.85 -0.60 13.91
N THR A 168 3.77 -1.04 14.75
CA THR A 168 5.16 -1.30 14.31
C THR A 168 5.29 -2.73 13.82
N TYR A 169 6.05 -2.93 12.74
CA TYR A 169 6.29 -4.22 12.13
C TYR A 169 7.78 -4.49 12.08
N ASP A 170 8.16 -5.75 12.22
CA ASP A 170 9.55 -6.18 12.09
C ASP A 170 10.02 -6.09 10.63
N GLN A 171 9.11 -6.31 9.68
CA GLN A 171 9.32 -6.06 8.26
C GLN A 171 7.99 -5.82 7.55
N ILE A 172 7.95 -4.78 6.72
CA ILE A 172 6.89 -4.52 5.75
C ILE A 172 7.43 -4.85 4.35
N VAL A 173 6.66 -5.59 3.55
CA VAL A 173 6.88 -5.74 2.11
C VAL A 173 5.75 -5.07 1.36
N ILE A 174 6.09 -4.30 0.32
CA ILE A 174 5.14 -3.66 -0.58
C ILE A 174 5.45 -4.12 -2.00
N ASP A 175 4.52 -4.86 -2.61
CA ASP A 175 4.63 -5.34 -3.99
C ASP A 175 3.86 -4.44 -4.95
N GLU A 176 4.24 -4.49 -6.23
CA GLU A 176 3.71 -3.67 -7.33
C GLU A 176 3.74 -2.16 -7.02
N PHE A 177 4.87 -1.68 -6.52
CA PHE A 177 5.03 -0.30 -6.08
C PHE A 177 4.76 0.74 -7.19
N GLN A 178 5.01 0.37 -8.45
CA GLN A 178 4.78 1.25 -9.59
C GLN A 178 3.31 1.61 -9.82
N ASP A 179 2.37 0.86 -9.24
CA ASP A 179 0.93 1.08 -9.41
C ASP A 179 0.34 2.03 -8.36
N PHE A 180 1.13 2.51 -7.39
CA PHE A 180 0.67 3.41 -6.34
C PHE A 180 0.69 4.88 -6.76
N ASN A 181 -0.37 5.61 -6.41
CA ASN A 181 -0.50 7.05 -6.65
C ASN A 181 0.21 7.89 -5.56
N PRO A 182 0.44 9.20 -5.78
CA PRO A 182 1.09 10.08 -4.82
C PRO A 182 0.53 10.05 -3.38
N LEU A 183 -0.79 9.96 -3.19
CA LEU A 183 -1.38 9.83 -1.85
C LEU A 183 -0.97 8.52 -1.16
N GLU A 184 -1.01 7.41 -1.88
CA GLU A 184 -0.63 6.12 -1.33
C GLU A 184 0.88 6.07 -1.04
N VAL A 185 1.71 6.58 -1.94
CA VAL A 185 3.16 6.72 -1.74
C VAL A 185 3.45 7.57 -0.50
N ALA A 186 2.74 8.67 -0.30
CA ALA A 186 2.91 9.51 0.90
C ALA A 186 2.59 8.74 2.19
N PHE A 187 1.60 7.84 2.18
CA PHE A 187 1.36 6.99 3.34
C PHE A 187 2.42 5.90 3.51
N ILE A 188 2.90 5.30 2.41
CA ILE A 188 4.04 4.36 2.44
C ILE A 188 5.26 5.04 3.07
N ASP A 189 5.55 6.28 2.73
CA ASP A 189 6.65 7.05 3.32
C ASP A 189 6.50 7.20 4.84
N GLU A 190 5.28 7.36 5.36
CA GLU A 190 5.03 7.34 6.81
C GLU A 190 5.28 5.96 7.43
N LEU A 191 4.90 4.86 6.75
CA LEU A 191 5.21 3.49 7.21
C LEU A 191 6.72 3.27 7.35
N GLN A 192 7.50 3.71 6.35
CA GLN A 192 8.96 3.56 6.31
C GLN A 192 9.72 4.36 7.37
N LYS A 193 9.05 5.28 8.09
CA LYS A 193 9.65 5.99 9.23
C LYS A 193 9.63 5.15 10.50
N ARG A 194 8.75 4.15 10.59
CA ARG A 194 8.50 3.39 11.83
C ARG A 194 8.85 1.91 11.73
N SER A 195 8.82 1.34 10.53
CA SER A 195 9.11 -0.08 10.31
C SER A 195 10.12 -0.26 9.18
N PRO A 196 10.97 -1.31 9.21
CA PRO A 196 11.78 -1.69 8.07
C PRO A 196 10.87 -2.03 6.89
N THR A 197 11.15 -1.48 5.71
CA THR A 197 10.29 -1.64 4.53
C THR A 197 11.12 -2.05 3.31
N LEU A 198 10.65 -3.09 2.65
CA LEU A 198 11.11 -3.52 1.35
C LEU A 198 10.02 -3.20 0.33
N ILE A 199 10.38 -2.39 -0.66
CA ILE A 199 9.52 -2.05 -1.79
C ILE A 199 9.97 -2.85 -3.00
N VAL A 200 9.01 -3.38 -3.75
CA VAL A 200 9.25 -4.08 -5.01
C VAL A 200 8.39 -3.51 -6.11
N GLY A 201 9.00 -3.24 -7.26
CA GLY A 201 8.29 -2.77 -8.45
C GLY A 201 9.05 -3.03 -9.74
N ASP A 202 8.41 -2.73 -10.85
CA ASP A 202 8.98 -2.80 -12.19
C ASP A 202 8.49 -1.63 -13.05
N ASP A 203 9.39 -0.67 -13.31
CA ASP A 203 9.08 0.54 -14.10
C ASP A 203 8.61 0.19 -15.53
N ASP A 204 9.03 -0.97 -16.08
CA ASP A 204 8.60 -1.44 -17.40
C ASP A 204 7.12 -1.90 -17.42
N GLN A 205 6.45 -1.93 -16.26
CA GLN A 205 5.09 -2.45 -16.07
C GLN A 205 4.11 -1.50 -15.40
N ALA A 206 4.46 -0.22 -15.24
CA ALA A 206 3.51 0.78 -14.75
C ALA A 206 2.29 0.84 -15.69
N VAL A 207 1.11 0.50 -15.17
CA VAL A 207 -0.15 0.47 -15.94
C VAL A 207 -1.20 1.44 -15.40
N TYR A 208 -0.91 2.13 -14.30
CA TYR A 208 -1.79 3.10 -13.64
C TYR A 208 -1.16 4.49 -13.57
#